data_AF-A0A1W6K2L3-F1
#
_entry.id   AF-A0A1W6K2L3-F1
#
_cell.length_a   1.000
_cell.length_b   1.000
_cell.length_c   1.000
_cell.angle_alpha   90.00
_cell.angle_beta   90.00
_cell.angle_gamma   90.00
#
_symmetry.space_group_name_H-M   'P 1'
#
loop_
_entity.id
_entity.type
_entity.pdbx_description
1 polymer ?
#
loop_
_entity_poly.entity_id
_entity_poly.type
_entity_poly.pdbx_seq_one_letter_code
_entity_poly.pdbx_strand_id
1 'polypeptide(L)'
;MDSNWYSCYKNVREGIRYLSAQFYPEKIMNRWSELKRLSFNAAKIVKLYSPQQVIEEIEHFDFFKEYFKDDPLNTVDLPQSYIKLFDGLVEDFKTSNWRDNVATRFHMITEGILATVGLKILNEVSAKNNLKQFNQGIKTIIEDEARHVNFGFSLIQNKEYAVKRIEELYPLAIQIVHEGKDKIEPLGYSMTELEKLMEELKKARIKRIMEIN
;
A
#
# COMPACT_ATOMS: atom_id res chain seq x y z
N MET A 1 -13.30 -15.24 7.17
CA MET A 1 -12.04 -15.99 7.02
C MET A 1 -12.30 -17.28 6.24
N ASP A 2 -11.38 -17.69 5.37
CA ASP A 2 -11.48 -19.01 4.70
C ASP A 2 -11.36 -20.16 5.72
N SER A 3 -12.18 -21.20 5.57
CA SER A 3 -12.21 -22.33 6.53
C SER A 3 -10.92 -23.15 6.56
N ASN A 4 -10.12 -23.11 5.49
CA ASN A 4 -8.81 -23.76 5.39
C ASN A 4 -7.65 -22.86 5.82
N TRP A 5 -7.90 -21.67 6.39
CA TRP A 5 -6.84 -20.76 6.87
C TRP A 5 -5.84 -21.49 7.77
N TYR A 6 -6.33 -22.12 8.84
CA TYR A 6 -5.48 -22.80 9.82
C TYR A 6 -4.83 -24.08 9.32
N SER A 7 -5.24 -24.60 8.16
CA SER A 7 -4.58 -25.70 7.47
C SER A 7 -3.33 -25.26 6.70
N CYS A 8 -3.15 -23.95 6.47
CA CYS A 8 -1.95 -23.40 5.85
C CYS A 8 -0.75 -23.52 6.79
N TYR A 9 0.45 -23.73 6.22
CA TYR A 9 1.70 -23.72 6.98
C TYR A 9 1.85 -22.41 7.78
N LYS A 10 2.41 -22.52 8.99
CA LYS A 10 2.54 -21.38 9.92
C LYS A 10 3.30 -20.20 9.31
N ASN A 11 4.42 -20.46 8.62
CA ASN A 11 5.20 -19.43 7.93
C ASN A 11 4.41 -18.72 6.82
N VAL A 12 3.53 -19.44 6.11
CA VAL A 12 2.65 -18.84 5.10
C VAL A 12 1.65 -17.90 5.75
N ARG A 13 1.00 -18.33 6.84
CA ARG A 13 0.06 -17.48 7.58
C ARG A 13 0.76 -16.25 8.16
N GLU A 14 1.95 -16.40 8.74
CA GLU A 14 2.73 -15.28 9.25
C GLU A 14 3.13 -14.30 8.16
N GLY A 15 3.55 -14.77 6.98
CA GLY A 15 3.89 -13.90 5.86
C GLY A 15 2.67 -13.15 5.30
N ILE A 16 1.52 -13.83 5.16
CA ILE A 16 0.26 -13.20 4.74
C ILE A 16 -0.16 -12.14 5.77
N ARG A 17 -0.19 -12.49 7.07
CA ARG A 17 -0.55 -11.55 8.15
C ARG A 17 0.40 -10.37 8.22
N TYR A 18 1.70 -10.61 8.04
CA TYR A 18 2.69 -9.55 7.96
C TYR A 18 2.32 -8.59 6.84
N LEU A 19 2.20 -9.08 5.60
CA LEU A 19 1.84 -8.28 4.42
C LEU A 19 0.52 -7.54 4.58
N SER A 20 -0.52 -8.19 5.09
CA SER A 20 -1.83 -7.57 5.35
C SER A 20 -1.75 -6.45 6.39
N ALA A 21 -0.86 -6.53 7.38
CA ALA A 21 -0.70 -5.48 8.37
C ALA A 21 -0.13 -4.18 7.79
N GLN A 22 0.51 -4.21 6.62
CA GLN A 22 0.90 -2.97 5.91
C GLN A 22 -0.26 -2.30 5.17
N PHE A 23 -1.39 -2.99 4.99
CA PHE A 23 -2.63 -2.38 4.48
C PHE A 23 -3.58 -2.03 5.64
N TYR A 24 -3.60 -2.84 6.69
CA TYR A 24 -4.38 -2.61 7.90
C TYR A 24 -3.48 -2.68 9.15
N PRO A 25 -2.82 -1.57 9.53
CA PRO A 25 -1.79 -1.53 10.58
C PRO A 25 -2.38 -1.53 11.99
N GLU A 26 -3.22 -2.53 12.30
CA GLU A 26 -4.10 -2.60 13.47
C GLU A 26 -3.40 -2.22 14.79
N LYS A 27 -2.17 -2.73 15.01
CA LYS A 27 -1.39 -2.50 16.22
C LYS A 27 -1.10 -1.03 16.50
N ILE A 28 -0.85 -0.24 15.46
CA ILE A 28 -0.38 1.15 15.57
C ILE A 28 -1.25 2.15 14.81
N MET A 29 -2.43 1.73 14.32
CA MET A 29 -3.33 2.55 13.51
C MET A 29 -3.69 3.89 14.17
N ASN A 30 -3.81 3.93 15.51
CA ASN A 30 -4.12 5.15 16.25
C ASN A 30 -3.05 6.25 16.11
N ARG A 31 -1.80 5.89 15.78
CA ARG A 31 -0.70 6.84 15.53
C ARG A 31 -1.06 7.84 14.42
N TRP A 32 -1.81 7.38 13.42
CA TRP A 32 -2.20 8.18 12.26
C TRP A 32 -3.70 8.48 12.23
N SER A 33 -4.35 8.49 13.40
CA SER A 33 -5.78 8.83 13.53
C SER A 33 -6.15 10.18 12.89
N GLU A 34 -5.19 11.12 12.82
CA GLU A 34 -5.36 12.40 12.14
C GLU A 34 -5.54 12.27 10.62
N LEU A 35 -4.96 11.23 9.97
CA LEU A 35 -5.07 11.02 8.52
C LEU A 35 -6.52 10.94 8.07
N LYS A 36 -7.42 10.38 8.89
CA LYS A 36 -8.86 10.37 8.59
C LYS A 36 -9.37 11.80 8.36
N ARG A 37 -9.15 12.71 9.30
CA ARG A 37 -9.62 14.09 9.16
C ARG A 37 -8.98 14.79 7.97
N LEU A 38 -7.67 14.58 7.76
CA LEU A 38 -6.91 15.19 6.68
C LEU A 38 -7.38 14.70 5.29
N SER A 39 -7.54 13.39 5.12
CA SER A 39 -7.98 12.79 3.85
C SER A 39 -9.41 13.21 3.49
N PHE A 40 -10.34 13.21 4.46
CA PHE A 40 -11.71 13.68 4.23
C PHE A 40 -11.75 15.17 3.83
N ASN A 41 -10.92 16.02 4.44
CA ASN A 41 -10.85 17.44 4.08
C ASN A 41 -10.24 17.63 2.68
N ALA A 42 -9.16 16.93 2.37
CA ALA A 42 -8.55 16.95 1.04
C ALA A 42 -9.54 16.50 -0.04
N ALA A 43 -10.29 15.41 0.21
CA ALA A 43 -11.28 14.89 -0.71
C ALA A 43 -12.43 15.88 -0.98
N LYS A 44 -12.86 16.64 0.03
CA LYS A 44 -13.87 17.71 -0.14
C LYS A 44 -13.36 18.87 -1.01
N ILE A 45 -12.06 19.15 -0.96
CA ILE A 45 -11.43 20.23 -1.73
C ILE A 45 -11.22 19.80 -3.19
N VAL A 46 -10.64 18.62 -3.41
CA VAL A 46 -10.34 18.11 -4.75
C VAL A 46 -11.60 17.69 -5.49
N LYS A 47 -12.57 17.12 -4.77
CA LYS A 47 -13.79 16.53 -5.35
C LYS A 47 -13.41 15.45 -6.37
N LEU A 48 -14.22 15.24 -7.41
CA LEU A 48 -13.98 14.19 -8.42
C LEU A 48 -14.01 12.79 -7.81
N TYR A 49 -13.00 11.97 -8.10
CA TYR A 49 -12.87 10.59 -7.60
C TYR A 49 -12.42 10.52 -6.13
N SER A 50 -11.81 11.57 -5.56
CA SER A 50 -11.25 11.50 -4.21
C SER A 50 -12.21 11.10 -3.08
N PRO A 51 -13.51 11.46 -3.07
CA PRO A 51 -14.43 10.93 -2.06
C PRO A 51 -14.67 9.43 -2.20
N GLN A 52 -14.69 8.92 -3.44
CA GLN A 52 -14.84 7.49 -3.72
C GLN A 52 -13.60 6.73 -3.25
N GLN A 53 -12.40 7.22 -3.56
CA GLN A 53 -11.14 6.61 -3.06
C GLN A 53 -11.14 6.53 -1.53
N VAL A 54 -11.53 7.59 -0.82
CA VAL A 54 -11.61 7.54 0.66
C VAL A 54 -12.58 6.47 1.17
N ILE A 55 -13.66 6.19 0.44
CA ILE A 55 -14.60 5.11 0.79
C ILE A 55 -13.96 3.75 0.51
N GLU A 56 -13.33 3.58 -0.65
CA GLU A 56 -12.64 2.33 -1.05
C GLU A 56 -11.54 1.97 -0.04
N GLU A 57 -10.72 2.93 0.41
CA GLU A 57 -9.71 2.71 1.46
C GLU A 57 -10.32 2.22 2.79
N ILE A 58 -11.51 2.72 3.14
CA ILE A 58 -12.24 2.25 4.34
C ILE A 58 -12.76 0.83 4.13
N GLU A 59 -13.26 0.52 2.93
CA GLU A 59 -13.71 -0.83 2.57
C GLU A 59 -12.55 -1.84 2.59
N HIS A 60 -11.34 -1.42 2.20
CA HIS A 60 -10.13 -2.24 2.31
C HIS A 60 -9.80 -2.53 3.78
N PHE A 61 -9.89 -1.51 4.65
CA PHE A 61 -9.69 -1.70 6.10
C PHE A 61 -10.71 -2.68 6.68
N ASP A 62 -11.98 -2.53 6.30
CA ASP A 62 -13.06 -3.42 6.76
C ASP A 62 -12.85 -4.85 6.26
N PHE A 63 -12.38 -5.05 5.02
CA PHE A 63 -12.01 -6.36 4.50
C PHE A 63 -10.94 -7.04 5.37
N PHE A 64 -9.81 -6.38 5.64
CA PHE A 64 -8.74 -6.98 6.43
C PHE A 64 -9.18 -7.23 7.88
N LYS A 65 -9.89 -6.28 8.49
CA LYS A 65 -10.42 -6.41 9.84
C LYS A 65 -11.36 -7.61 9.97
N GLU A 66 -12.33 -7.76 9.07
CA GLU A 66 -13.27 -8.87 9.12
C GLU A 66 -12.61 -10.20 8.74
N TYR A 67 -11.67 -10.20 7.80
CA TYR A 67 -10.96 -11.43 7.42
C TYR A 67 -10.12 -11.99 8.59
N PHE A 68 -9.42 -11.12 9.33
CA PHE A 68 -8.51 -11.51 10.42
C PHE A 68 -9.14 -11.46 11.81
N LYS A 69 -10.46 -11.38 11.93
CA LYS A 69 -11.16 -11.34 13.23
C LYS A 69 -10.75 -12.47 14.19
N ASP A 70 -10.51 -13.67 13.65
CA ASP A 70 -10.13 -14.85 14.43
C ASP A 70 -8.59 -15.08 14.52
N ASP A 71 -7.77 -14.31 13.78
CA ASP A 71 -6.29 -14.33 13.82
C ASP A 71 -5.74 -12.88 13.68
N PRO A 72 -5.99 -11.99 14.67
CA PRO A 72 -5.91 -10.53 14.50
C PRO A 72 -4.54 -10.00 14.11
N LEU A 73 -4.47 -8.88 13.41
CA LEU A 73 -3.22 -8.27 12.94
C LEU A 73 -2.53 -7.41 14.01
N ASN A 74 -3.18 -7.14 15.15
CA ASN A 74 -2.65 -6.36 16.27
C ASN A 74 -1.34 -6.88 16.91
N THR A 75 -0.91 -8.10 16.58
CA THR A 75 0.36 -8.69 17.04
C THR A 75 1.50 -8.52 16.05
N VAL A 76 1.24 -8.00 14.84
CA VAL A 76 2.27 -7.78 13.82
C VAL A 76 3.02 -6.50 14.09
N ASP A 77 4.35 -6.58 14.17
CA ASP A 77 5.24 -5.44 14.23
C ASP A 77 5.54 -4.90 12.83
N LEU A 78 5.31 -3.60 12.65
CA LEU A 78 5.59 -2.91 11.41
C LEU A 78 7.00 -2.31 11.42
N PRO A 79 7.70 -2.35 10.27
CA PRO A 79 9.04 -1.80 10.17
C PRO A 79 9.10 -0.30 10.46
N GLN A 80 10.24 0.18 10.99
CA GLN A 80 10.43 1.62 11.27
C GLN A 80 10.38 2.46 9.99
N SER A 81 10.86 1.92 8.87
CA SER A 81 10.76 2.58 7.57
C SER A 81 9.31 2.79 7.12
N TYR A 82 8.41 1.82 7.40
CA TYR A 82 6.97 1.97 7.17
C TYR A 82 6.39 3.06 8.05
N ILE A 83 6.74 3.07 9.34
CA ILE A 83 6.28 4.11 10.26
C ILE A 83 6.69 5.51 9.76
N LYS A 84 7.95 5.65 9.36
CA LYS A 84 8.49 6.89 8.79
C LYS A 84 7.78 7.31 7.50
N LEU A 85 7.37 6.36 6.65
CA LEU A 85 6.64 6.65 5.43
C LEU A 85 5.30 7.34 5.75
N PHE A 86 4.52 6.78 6.68
CA PHE A 86 3.20 7.31 7.04
C PHE A 86 3.24 8.52 7.97
N ASP A 87 4.25 8.64 8.83
CA ASP A 87 4.52 9.90 9.54
C ASP A 87 4.79 11.03 8.55
N GLY A 88 5.59 10.77 7.51
CA GLY A 88 5.80 11.73 6.43
C GLY A 88 4.55 12.04 5.62
N LEU A 89 3.60 11.10 5.50
CA LEU A 89 2.32 11.35 4.83
C LEU A 89 1.45 12.34 5.62
N VAL A 90 1.41 12.21 6.95
CA VAL A 90 0.72 13.18 7.82
C VAL A 90 1.27 14.59 7.60
N GLU A 91 2.59 14.73 7.51
CA GLU A 91 3.22 16.03 7.26
C GLU A 91 2.97 16.55 5.85
N ASP A 92 3.00 15.69 4.83
CA ASP A 92 2.70 16.06 3.43
C ASP A 92 1.31 16.71 3.30
N PHE A 93 0.30 16.17 3.99
CA PHE A 93 -1.06 16.74 4.03
C PHE A 93 -1.13 18.16 4.64
N LYS A 94 -0.15 18.57 5.44
CA LYS A 94 -0.12 19.88 6.12
C LYS A 94 0.63 20.95 5.30
N THR A 95 1.30 20.56 4.22
CA THR A 95 2.09 21.50 3.39
C THR A 95 1.23 22.32 2.43
N SER A 96 1.75 23.44 1.94
CA SER A 96 1.08 24.23 0.89
C SER A 96 1.00 23.47 -0.44
N ASN A 97 2.02 22.66 -0.76
CA ASN A 97 2.05 21.81 -1.95
C ASN A 97 1.54 20.38 -1.68
N TRP A 98 0.52 20.24 -0.81
CA TRP A 98 0.06 18.93 -0.36
C TRP A 98 -0.39 18.01 -1.51
N ARG A 99 -0.90 18.55 -2.63
CA ARG A 99 -1.39 17.74 -3.75
C ARG A 99 -0.27 16.92 -4.38
N ASP A 100 0.81 17.56 -4.82
CA ASP A 100 1.97 16.86 -5.38
C ASP A 100 2.64 15.95 -4.33
N ASN A 101 2.71 16.41 -3.08
CA ASN A 101 3.32 15.64 -1.99
C ASN A 101 2.56 14.35 -1.68
N VAL A 102 1.24 14.42 -1.55
CA VAL A 102 0.37 13.25 -1.33
C VAL A 102 0.29 12.39 -2.59
N ALA A 103 0.23 12.99 -3.79
CA ALA A 103 0.25 12.24 -5.05
C ALA A 103 1.53 11.38 -5.16
N THR A 104 2.69 11.97 -4.88
CA THR A 104 3.98 11.26 -4.99
C THR A 104 4.19 10.25 -3.89
N ARG A 105 3.96 10.61 -2.61
CA ARG A 105 4.16 9.67 -1.50
C ARG A 105 3.11 8.57 -1.46
N PHE A 106 1.84 8.92 -1.51
CA PHE A 106 0.77 7.94 -1.35
C PHE A 106 0.52 7.22 -2.67
N HIS A 107 0.13 7.94 -3.72
CA HIS A 107 -0.33 7.28 -4.93
C HIS A 107 0.81 6.66 -5.75
N MET A 108 1.96 7.32 -5.86
CA MET A 108 3.07 6.80 -6.67
C MET A 108 3.93 5.79 -5.91
N ILE A 109 4.30 6.08 -4.67
CA ILE A 109 5.18 5.22 -3.86
C ILE A 109 4.38 4.16 -3.09
N THR A 110 3.38 4.56 -2.29
CA THR A 110 2.60 3.59 -1.49
C THR A 110 1.73 2.70 -2.37
N GLU A 111 0.78 3.24 -3.13
CA GLU A 111 -0.14 2.45 -3.97
C GLU A 111 0.60 1.88 -5.22
N GLY A 112 1.28 2.78 -5.94
CA GLY A 112 1.87 2.49 -7.24
C GLY A 112 3.12 1.61 -7.23
N ILE A 113 3.76 1.40 -6.08
CA ILE A 113 4.94 0.54 -5.92
C ILE A 113 4.72 -0.47 -4.77
N LEU A 114 4.60 0.00 -3.53
CA LEU A 114 4.55 -0.89 -2.36
C LEU A 114 3.31 -1.80 -2.35
N ALA A 115 2.12 -1.23 -2.51
CA ALA A 115 0.86 -1.97 -2.56
C ALA A 115 0.83 -2.88 -3.78
N THR A 116 1.28 -2.40 -4.94
CA THR A 116 1.39 -3.24 -6.15
C THR A 116 2.20 -4.51 -5.90
N VAL A 117 3.35 -4.40 -5.20
CA VAL A 117 4.18 -5.56 -4.83
C VAL A 117 3.52 -6.43 -3.77
N GLY A 118 3.02 -5.83 -2.68
CA GLY A 118 2.37 -6.56 -1.59
C GLY A 118 1.14 -7.34 -2.06
N LEU A 119 0.29 -6.71 -2.88
CA LEU A 119 -0.92 -7.32 -3.44
C LEU A 119 -0.59 -8.42 -4.45
N LYS A 120 0.48 -8.27 -5.25
CA LYS A 120 0.97 -9.36 -6.11
C LYS A 120 1.29 -10.61 -5.27
N ILE A 121 2.06 -10.44 -4.20
CA ILE A 121 2.43 -11.55 -3.30
C ILE A 121 1.18 -12.14 -2.65
N LEU A 122 0.32 -11.30 -2.06
CA LEU A 122 -0.90 -11.74 -1.39
C LEU A 122 -1.83 -12.50 -2.34
N ASN A 123 -2.00 -12.04 -3.57
CA ASN A 123 -2.84 -12.69 -4.59
C ASN A 123 -2.26 -14.06 -4.97
N GLU A 124 -0.98 -14.14 -5.32
CA GLU A 124 -0.35 -15.39 -5.75
C GLU A 124 -0.28 -16.44 -4.63
N VAL A 125 0.10 -16.02 -3.42
CA VAL A 125 0.20 -16.92 -2.26
C VAL A 125 -1.18 -17.42 -1.83
N SER A 126 -2.19 -16.54 -1.79
CA SER A 126 -3.55 -16.95 -1.44
C SER A 126 -4.16 -17.90 -2.47
N ALA A 127 -3.92 -17.67 -3.77
CA ALA A 127 -4.33 -18.58 -4.83
C ALA A 127 -3.67 -19.95 -4.68
N LYS A 128 -2.34 -19.99 -4.46
CA LYS A 128 -1.57 -21.23 -4.26
C LYS A 128 -2.06 -22.05 -3.06
N ASN A 129 -2.54 -21.40 -2.01
CA ASN A 129 -3.06 -22.04 -0.81
C ASN A 129 -4.59 -22.21 -0.81
N ASN A 130 -5.25 -21.93 -1.93
CA ASN A 130 -6.70 -22.06 -2.09
C ASN A 130 -7.50 -21.27 -1.03
N LEU A 131 -7.00 -20.10 -0.64
CA LEU A 131 -7.69 -19.13 0.24
C LEU A 131 -8.60 -18.26 -0.62
N LYS A 132 -9.75 -18.82 -1.05
CA LYS A 132 -10.58 -18.24 -2.10
C LYS A 132 -11.21 -16.90 -1.71
N GLN A 133 -11.73 -16.78 -0.49
CA GLN A 133 -12.35 -15.53 -0.02
C GLN A 133 -11.30 -14.43 0.10
N PHE A 134 -10.15 -14.75 0.67
CA PHE A 134 -9.03 -13.80 0.74
C PHE A 134 -8.57 -13.37 -0.65
N ASN A 135 -8.33 -14.33 -1.54
CA ASN A 135 -7.85 -14.08 -2.89
C ASN A 135 -8.81 -13.17 -3.67
N GLN A 136 -10.12 -13.38 -3.51
CA GLN A 136 -11.12 -12.53 -4.13
C GLN A 136 -11.08 -11.09 -3.60
N GLY A 137 -10.95 -10.90 -2.29
CA GLY A 137 -10.80 -9.55 -1.71
C GLY A 137 -9.53 -8.85 -2.20
N ILE A 138 -8.41 -9.57 -2.29
CA ILE A 138 -7.16 -9.02 -2.83
C ILE A 138 -7.32 -8.61 -4.30
N LYS A 139 -8.05 -9.37 -5.13
CA LYS A 139 -8.32 -8.99 -6.52
C LYS A 139 -9.14 -7.71 -6.62
N THR A 140 -10.16 -7.55 -5.79
CA THR A 140 -10.94 -6.31 -5.71
C THR A 140 -10.05 -5.13 -5.33
N ILE A 141 -9.21 -5.27 -4.30
CA ILE A 141 -8.27 -4.23 -3.90
C ILE A 141 -7.31 -3.88 -5.07
N ILE A 142 -6.77 -4.86 -5.79
CA ILE A 142 -5.91 -4.61 -6.97
C ILE A 142 -6.62 -3.75 -8.03
N GLU A 143 -7.91 -4.01 -8.30
CA GLU A 143 -8.70 -3.24 -9.26
C GLU A 143 -8.92 -1.79 -8.79
N ASP A 144 -9.09 -1.58 -7.49
CA ASP A 144 -9.27 -0.27 -6.87
C ASP A 144 -7.96 0.52 -6.91
N GLU A 145 -6.85 -0.08 -6.46
CA GLU A 145 -5.51 0.53 -6.48
C GLU A 145 -5.10 0.99 -7.88
N ALA A 146 -5.48 0.26 -8.93
CA ALA A 146 -5.24 0.68 -10.30
C ALA A 146 -5.93 2.02 -10.64
N ARG A 147 -7.14 2.25 -10.11
CA ARG A 147 -7.87 3.52 -10.25
C ARG A 147 -7.28 4.60 -9.35
N HIS A 148 -6.85 4.24 -8.13
CA HIS A 148 -6.22 5.17 -7.20
C HIS A 148 -4.93 5.75 -7.78
N VAL A 149 -4.05 4.90 -8.31
CA VAL A 149 -2.80 5.31 -8.98
C VAL A 149 -3.11 6.22 -10.19
N ASN A 150 -4.11 5.88 -10.99
CA ASN A 150 -4.53 6.70 -12.13
C ASN A 150 -5.05 8.08 -11.68
N PHE A 151 -5.83 8.12 -10.61
CA PHE A 151 -6.26 9.37 -10.00
C PHE A 151 -5.07 10.16 -9.45
N GLY A 152 -4.10 9.52 -8.82
CA GLY A 152 -2.86 10.12 -8.34
C GLY A 152 -2.09 10.86 -9.43
N PHE A 153 -2.02 10.31 -10.64
CA PHE A 153 -1.42 11.02 -11.78
C PHE A 153 -2.17 12.31 -12.12
N SER A 154 -3.49 12.34 -11.97
CA SER A 154 -4.30 13.54 -12.25
C SER A 154 -4.13 14.66 -11.22
N LEU A 155 -3.57 14.34 -10.04
CA LEU A 155 -3.29 15.31 -8.99
C LEU A 155 -1.97 16.05 -9.17
N ILE A 156 -1.05 15.50 -9.98
CA ILE A 156 0.29 16.04 -10.17
C ILE A 156 0.22 17.32 -11.02
N GLN A 157 0.69 18.42 -10.45
CA GLN A 157 0.72 19.73 -11.08
C GLN A 157 2.11 20.09 -11.60
N ASN A 158 3.17 19.68 -10.89
CA ASN A 158 4.55 19.92 -11.28
C ASN A 158 5.28 18.58 -11.53
N LYS A 159 5.55 18.27 -12.79
CA LYS A 159 6.14 16.99 -13.22
C LYS A 159 7.57 16.82 -12.72
N GLU A 160 8.40 17.84 -12.88
CA GLU A 160 9.81 17.82 -12.46
C GLU A 160 9.92 17.62 -10.94
N TYR A 161 9.09 18.33 -10.17
CA TYR A 161 9.01 18.16 -8.73
C TYR A 161 8.55 16.74 -8.37
N ALA A 162 7.52 16.23 -9.03
CA ALA A 162 6.98 14.92 -8.73
C ALA A 162 7.98 13.79 -9.00
N VAL A 163 8.70 13.84 -10.12
CA VAL A 163 9.76 12.88 -10.45
C VAL A 163 10.85 12.90 -9.37
N LYS A 164 11.34 14.09 -9.00
CA LYS A 164 12.35 14.23 -7.95
C LYS A 164 11.88 13.65 -6.62
N ARG A 165 10.63 13.92 -6.21
CA ARG A 165 10.05 13.39 -4.98
C ARG A 165 9.95 11.86 -5.00
N ILE A 166 9.57 11.26 -6.12
CA ILE A 166 9.56 9.79 -6.27
C ILE A 166 10.97 9.23 -6.09
N GLU A 167 11.98 9.84 -6.72
CA GLU A 167 13.37 9.41 -6.59
C GLU A 167 13.90 9.53 -5.16
N GLU A 168 13.52 10.59 -4.43
CA GLU A 168 13.89 10.80 -3.02
C GLU A 168 13.21 9.80 -2.07
N LEU A 169 11.96 9.43 -2.33
CA LEU A 169 11.18 8.52 -1.47
C LEU A 169 11.44 7.05 -1.76
N TYR A 170 11.83 6.70 -2.98
CA TYR A 170 12.01 5.31 -3.40
C TYR A 170 12.97 4.49 -2.53
N PRO A 171 14.13 5.02 -2.05
CA PRO A 171 14.98 4.29 -1.11
C PRO A 171 14.28 3.86 0.17
N LEU A 172 13.32 4.67 0.67
CA LEU A 172 12.52 4.31 1.84
C LEU A 172 11.57 3.14 1.54
N ALA A 173 10.98 3.12 0.34
CA ALA A 173 10.14 2.01 -0.10
C ALA A 173 10.93 0.69 -0.19
N ILE A 174 12.14 0.75 -0.75
CA ILE A 174 13.05 -0.40 -0.80
C ILE A 174 13.36 -0.91 0.61
N GLN A 175 13.68 0.00 1.55
CA GLN A 175 13.95 -0.36 2.94
C GLN A 175 12.78 -1.09 3.61
N ILE A 176 11.53 -0.68 3.35
CA ILE A 176 10.33 -1.37 3.88
C ILE A 176 10.28 -2.83 3.46
N VAL A 177 10.59 -3.12 2.18
CA VAL A 177 10.58 -4.49 1.66
C VAL A 177 11.72 -5.31 2.26
N HIS A 178 12.93 -4.75 2.35
CA HIS A 178 14.07 -5.44 2.98
C HIS A 178 13.85 -5.75 4.46
N GLU A 179 13.25 -4.83 5.22
CA GLU A 179 12.94 -5.07 6.64
C GLU A 179 11.88 -6.17 6.82
N GLY A 180 11.10 -6.48 5.77
CA GLY A 180 10.16 -7.61 5.73
C GLY A 180 10.73 -8.93 5.25
N LYS A 181 12.03 -9.01 4.91
CA LYS A 181 12.68 -10.17 4.29
C LYS A 181 12.31 -11.51 4.96
N ASP A 182 12.46 -11.59 6.28
CA ASP A 182 12.25 -12.83 7.04
C ASP A 182 10.78 -13.31 7.04
N LYS A 183 9.84 -12.44 6.65
CA LYS A 183 8.42 -12.77 6.49
C LYS A 183 8.03 -13.02 5.04
N ILE A 184 8.78 -12.48 4.08
CA ILE A 184 8.48 -12.58 2.65
C ILE A 184 9.20 -13.76 1.99
N GLU A 185 10.48 -14.01 2.29
CA GLU A 185 11.23 -15.13 1.69
C GLU A 185 10.59 -16.51 1.95
N PRO A 186 10.01 -16.80 3.14
CA PRO A 186 9.30 -18.06 3.37
C PRO A 186 8.07 -18.28 2.48
N LEU A 187 7.57 -17.23 1.81
CA LEU A 187 6.48 -17.32 0.83
C LEU A 187 6.99 -17.75 -0.57
N GLY A 188 8.31 -17.81 -0.76
CA GLY A 188 8.96 -18.22 -2.00
C GLY A 188 9.37 -17.07 -2.93
N TYR A 189 9.51 -15.85 -2.40
CA TYR A 189 9.97 -14.68 -3.17
C TYR A 189 11.42 -14.33 -2.85
N SER A 190 12.17 -13.91 -3.87
CA SER A 190 13.52 -13.39 -3.74
C SER A 190 13.50 -11.87 -3.57
N MET A 191 14.27 -11.33 -2.60
CA MET A 191 14.40 -9.88 -2.42
C MET A 191 14.92 -9.20 -3.69
N THR A 192 15.89 -9.81 -4.38
CA THR A 192 16.43 -9.27 -5.64
C THR A 192 15.38 -9.17 -6.75
N GLU A 193 14.46 -10.14 -6.83
CA GLU A 193 13.37 -10.09 -7.81
C GLU A 193 12.35 -9.00 -7.46
N LEU A 194 12.04 -8.83 -6.17
CA LEU A 194 11.14 -7.78 -5.69
C LEU A 194 11.74 -6.39 -5.92
N GLU A 195 13.03 -6.19 -5.64
CA GLU A 195 13.75 -4.93 -5.92
C GLU A 195 13.70 -4.60 -7.41
N LYS A 196 13.96 -5.58 -8.28
CA LYS A 196 13.88 -5.39 -9.73
C LYS A 196 12.46 -4.98 -10.16
N LEU A 197 11.43 -5.67 -9.64
CA LEU A 197 10.04 -5.31 -9.90
C LEU A 197 9.73 -3.88 -9.43
N MET A 198 10.18 -3.50 -8.24
CA MET A 198 9.98 -2.15 -7.71
C MET A 198 10.65 -1.09 -8.58
N GLU A 199 11.85 -1.35 -9.09
CA GLU A 199 12.57 -0.41 -9.97
C GLU A 199 11.87 -0.29 -11.33
N GLU A 200 11.33 -1.39 -11.87
CA GLU A 200 10.48 -1.36 -13.07
C GLU A 200 9.20 -0.54 -12.84
N LEU A 201 8.53 -0.72 -11.70
CA LEU A 201 7.35 0.06 -11.32
C LEU A 201 7.68 1.54 -11.19
N LYS A 202 8.76 1.89 -10.49
CA LYS A 202 9.26 3.28 -10.38
C LYS A 202 9.46 3.91 -11.76
N LYS A 203 10.20 3.24 -12.66
CA LYS A 203 10.43 3.71 -14.03
C LYS A 203 9.12 3.90 -14.79
N ALA A 204 8.17 2.99 -14.64
CA ALA A 204 6.86 3.09 -15.28
C ALA A 204 6.06 4.31 -14.77
N ARG A 205 6.10 4.60 -13.46
CA ARG A 205 5.44 5.80 -12.89
C ARG A 205 6.08 7.10 -13.39
N ILE A 206 7.41 7.20 -13.33
CA ILE A 206 8.15 8.37 -13.82
C ILE A 206 7.86 8.60 -15.31
N LYS A 207 7.96 7.54 -16.12
CA LYS A 207 7.65 7.62 -17.55
C LYS A 207 6.24 8.16 -17.78
N ARG A 208 5.24 7.63 -17.06
CA ARG A 208 3.84 8.06 -17.20
C ARG A 208 3.64 9.53 -16.82
N ILE A 209 4.29 10.01 -15.75
CA ILE A 209 4.23 11.43 -15.34
C ILE A 209 4.73 12.34 -16.46
N MET A 210 5.83 11.95 -17.11
CA MET A 210 6.42 12.73 -18.20
C MET A 210 5.58 12.73 -19.49
N GLU A 211 4.72 11.73 -19.68
CA GLU A 211 3.87 11.57 -20.87
C GLU A 211 2.48 12.21 -20.76
N ILE A 212 1.98 12.45 -19.54
CA ILE A 212 0.69 13.11 -19.35
C ILE A 212 0.86 14.59 -19.68
N ASN A 213 -0.05 15.19 -20.46
CA ASN A 213 0.02 16.61 -20.86
C ASN A 213 -0.47 17.53 -19.75
#